data_AF-T1BLG3-F1
#
_entry.id   AF-T1BLG3-F1
#
_cell.length_a   1.000
_cell.length_b   1.000
_cell.length_c   1.000
_cell.angle_alpha   90.00
_cell.angle_beta   90.00
_cell.angle_gamma   90.00
#
_symmetry.space_group_name_H-M   'P 1'
#
loop_
_entity.id
_entity.type
_entity.pdbx_description
1 polymer ?
#
loop_
_entity_poly.entity_id
_entity_poly.type
_entity_poly.pdbx_seq_one_letter_code
_entity_poly.pdbx_strand_id
1 'polypeptide(L)'
;MTALAWATLGEDPVLTVRRGTFEGGDFLPAGDFALLGMGDRTSPAAIQEILGSGLGFPEVAVVHQPRHPLLEAPDPMVNMHLDTYLNFAGAGLMVGYPEMLNRARVDVYRRSESGRYRLRQRTRLTRYLKEEHGFDLLPLTTLEQLCYATNFLTVRDRRIVVPDVARNAEKVLVNLQRAAERNPGKYHRLLLRASVEFGELRSSGGFFPHGRAARDAGLGATQVPLSNLTGAFGGAHCLTCALERA
;
A
#
# COMPACT_ATOMS: atom_id res chain seq x y z
N MET A 1 1.92 8.53 -23.12
CA MET A 1 1.65 9.69 -22.24
C MET A 1 2.70 9.84 -21.15
N THR A 2 3.00 8.80 -20.36
CA THR A 2 3.99 8.89 -19.25
C THR A 2 5.38 9.35 -19.70
N ALA A 3 5.91 8.81 -20.81
CA ALA A 3 7.22 9.24 -21.34
C ALA A 3 7.27 10.73 -21.74
N LEU A 4 6.15 11.28 -22.24
CA LEU A 4 6.05 12.69 -22.57
C LEU A 4 6.05 13.55 -21.30
N ALA A 5 5.37 13.10 -20.24
CA ALA A 5 5.37 13.79 -18.95
C ALA A 5 6.79 13.87 -18.36
N TRP A 6 7.54 12.77 -18.38
CA TRP A 6 8.94 12.75 -17.91
C TRP A 6 9.84 13.68 -18.72
N ALA A 7 9.77 13.60 -20.06
CA ALA A 7 10.52 14.50 -20.93
C ALA A 7 10.19 15.98 -20.69
N THR A 8 8.92 16.30 -20.37
CA THR A 8 8.50 17.68 -20.04
C THR A 8 9.05 18.14 -18.70
N LEU A 9 9.17 17.23 -17.73
CA LEU A 9 9.77 17.50 -16.42
C LEU A 9 11.31 17.54 -16.45
N GLY A 10 11.93 17.15 -17.57
CA GLY A 10 13.38 17.04 -17.68
C GLY A 10 13.97 15.83 -16.95
N GLU A 11 13.13 14.83 -16.68
CA GLU A 11 13.51 13.61 -15.97
C GLU A 11 13.77 12.46 -16.94
N ASP A 12 14.93 11.82 -16.82
CA ASP A 12 15.30 10.66 -17.64
C ASP A 12 14.86 9.35 -16.97
N PRO A 13 13.96 8.55 -17.59
CA PRO A 13 13.53 7.29 -17.00
C PRO A 13 14.67 6.28 -16.91
N VAL A 14 14.90 5.72 -15.72
CA VAL A 14 15.90 4.66 -15.48
C VAL A 14 15.60 3.39 -16.31
N LEU A 15 14.32 3.06 -16.50
CA LEU A 15 13.87 1.90 -17.26
C LEU A 15 12.52 2.19 -17.92
N THR A 16 12.32 1.67 -19.14
CA THR A 16 10.99 1.44 -19.71
C THR A 16 10.69 -0.05 -19.67
N VAL A 17 9.67 -0.46 -18.89
CA VAL A 17 9.18 -1.84 -18.87
C VAL A 17 8.52 -2.14 -20.23
N ARG A 18 9.02 -3.18 -20.91
CA ARG A 18 8.54 -3.62 -22.23
C ARG A 18 7.78 -4.93 -22.19
N ARG A 19 8.09 -5.82 -21.24
CA ARG A 19 7.35 -7.08 -21.05
C ARG A 19 6.56 -7.02 -19.76
N GLY A 20 5.24 -7.00 -19.90
CA GLY A 20 4.32 -6.97 -18.76
C GLY A 20 3.87 -5.56 -18.39
N THR A 21 3.35 -5.42 -17.18
CA THR A 21 2.78 -4.19 -16.63
C THR A 21 3.44 -3.87 -15.31
N PHE A 22 3.62 -2.59 -15.03
CA PHE A 22 4.13 -2.07 -13.77
C PHE A 22 3.36 -0.80 -13.44
N GLU A 23 2.82 -0.71 -12.23
CA GLU A 23 2.08 0.44 -11.73
C GLU A 23 2.75 1.01 -10.48
N GLY A 24 2.79 2.33 -10.35
CA GLY A 24 3.58 3.02 -9.32
C GLY A 24 3.18 2.72 -7.87
N GLY A 25 1.91 2.37 -7.63
CA GLY A 25 1.43 1.98 -6.29
C GLY A 25 2.05 0.69 -5.74
N ASP A 26 2.72 -0.09 -6.59
CA ASP A 26 3.49 -1.27 -6.20
C ASP A 26 4.95 -0.96 -5.85
N PHE A 27 5.42 0.28 -5.97
CA PHE A 27 6.80 0.63 -5.63
C PHE A 27 6.85 1.54 -4.40
N LEU A 28 7.46 1.03 -3.32
CA LEU A 28 7.62 1.77 -2.07
C LEU A 28 9.10 1.84 -1.68
N PRO A 29 9.80 2.96 -1.93
CA PRO A 29 11.15 3.17 -1.43
C PRO A 29 11.14 3.41 0.09
N ALA A 30 12.10 2.82 0.79
CA ALA A 30 12.14 2.78 2.26
C ALA A 30 13.57 3.00 2.80
N GLY A 31 14.25 4.06 2.34
CA GLY A 31 15.63 4.35 2.71
C GLY A 31 16.61 3.59 1.82
N ASP A 32 17.35 2.63 2.38
CA ASP A 32 18.37 1.85 1.67
C ASP A 32 17.83 0.57 0.98
N PHE A 33 16.52 0.33 1.08
CA PHE A 33 15.83 -0.71 0.35
C PHE A 33 14.54 -0.20 -0.28
N ALA A 34 13.98 -1.00 -1.19
CA ALA A 34 12.67 -0.74 -1.77
C ALA A 34 11.82 -2.00 -1.83
N LEU A 35 10.51 -1.82 -1.70
CA LEU A 35 9.52 -2.88 -1.94
C LEU A 35 8.96 -2.78 -3.36
N LEU A 36 8.78 -3.93 -3.99
CA LEU A 36 8.08 -4.08 -5.28
C LEU A 36 6.91 -5.05 -5.12
N GLY A 37 5.68 -4.56 -5.19
CA GLY A 37 4.48 -5.37 -5.30
C GLY A 37 4.46 -6.15 -6.61
N MET A 38 4.10 -7.43 -6.52
CA MET A 38 3.88 -8.29 -7.68
C MET A 38 2.51 -8.95 -7.54
N GLY A 39 1.65 -8.76 -8.54
CA GLY A 39 0.26 -9.18 -8.50
C GLY A 39 -0.55 -8.77 -9.73
N ASP A 40 -1.78 -8.32 -9.52
CA ASP A 40 -2.76 -8.08 -10.60
C ASP A 40 -2.36 -6.90 -11.51
N ARG A 41 -1.63 -5.92 -10.97
CA ARG A 41 -1.24 -4.67 -11.66
C ARG A 41 0.22 -4.66 -12.10
N THR A 42 1.10 -5.22 -11.27
CA THR A 42 2.52 -5.39 -11.58
C THR A 42 2.86 -6.86 -11.84
N SER A 43 3.22 -7.18 -13.09
CA SER A 43 3.38 -8.56 -13.51
C SER A 43 4.77 -9.14 -13.23
N PRO A 44 4.91 -10.48 -13.13
CA PRO A 44 6.21 -11.11 -12.92
C PRO A 44 7.24 -10.76 -14.01
N ALA A 45 6.80 -10.59 -15.27
CA ALA A 45 7.68 -10.22 -16.37
C ALA A 45 8.28 -8.81 -16.18
N ALA A 46 7.48 -7.86 -15.69
CA ALA A 46 7.94 -6.51 -15.39
C ALA A 46 8.95 -6.52 -14.24
N ILE A 47 8.67 -7.29 -13.18
CA ILE A 47 9.61 -7.47 -12.05
C ILE A 47 10.96 -8.02 -12.54
N GLN A 48 10.97 -9.00 -13.45
CA GLN A 48 12.23 -9.53 -13.99
C GLN A 48 13.02 -8.47 -14.77
N GLU A 49 12.36 -7.60 -15.53
CA GLU A 49 13.04 -6.48 -16.22
C GLU A 49 13.60 -5.47 -15.22
N ILE A 50 12.81 -5.09 -14.23
CA ILE A 50 13.21 -4.15 -13.17
C ILE A 50 14.44 -4.66 -12.41
N LEU A 51 14.41 -5.93 -11.96
CA LEU A 51 15.55 -6.58 -11.29
C LEU A 51 16.78 -6.75 -12.21
N GLY A 52 16.60 -6.70 -13.53
CA GLY A 52 17.69 -6.69 -14.51
C GLY A 52 18.30 -5.32 -14.79
N SER A 53 17.54 -4.24 -14.56
CA SER A 53 17.89 -2.86 -14.93
C SER A 53 18.72 -2.11 -13.89
N GLY A 54 18.65 -2.51 -12.62
CA GLY A 54 19.43 -1.91 -11.54
C GLY A 54 18.83 -0.63 -10.94
N LEU A 55 17.73 -0.76 -10.18
CA LEU A 55 17.02 0.29 -9.42
C LEU A 55 17.86 1.18 -8.47
N GLY A 56 19.16 0.94 -8.33
CA GLY A 56 20.05 1.72 -7.47
C GLY A 56 20.01 1.36 -5.98
N PHE A 57 18.98 0.65 -5.51
CA PHE A 57 18.91 0.20 -4.11
C PHE A 57 19.86 -0.97 -3.81
N PRO A 58 20.59 -0.96 -2.68
CA PRO A 58 21.33 -2.12 -2.19
C PRO A 58 20.49 -3.41 -2.10
N GLU A 59 19.23 -3.27 -1.67
CA GLU A 59 18.29 -4.38 -1.50
C GLU A 59 16.91 -4.03 -2.08
N VAL A 60 16.26 -5.01 -2.71
CA VAL A 60 14.90 -4.90 -3.22
C VAL A 60 14.11 -6.12 -2.79
N ALA A 61 12.94 -5.92 -2.21
CA ALA A 61 12.05 -6.97 -1.74
C ALA A 61 10.80 -7.04 -2.62
N VAL A 62 10.64 -8.15 -3.35
CA VAL A 62 9.45 -8.41 -4.16
C VAL A 62 8.36 -9.00 -3.27
N VAL A 63 7.29 -8.23 -3.06
CA VAL A 63 6.14 -8.56 -2.23
C VAL A 63 5.06 -9.20 -3.10
N HIS A 64 4.74 -10.47 -2.85
CA HIS A 64 3.70 -11.18 -3.56
C HIS A 64 2.33 -10.77 -3.00
N GLN A 65 1.49 -10.13 -3.81
CA GLN A 65 0.15 -9.69 -3.43
C GLN A 65 -0.65 -10.91 -2.90
N PRO A 66 -1.03 -10.92 -1.60
CA PRO A 66 -1.79 -12.02 -1.06
C PRO A 66 -3.27 -11.86 -1.42
N ARG A 67 -4.03 -12.97 -1.35
CA ARG A 67 -5.49 -12.91 -1.45
C ARG A 67 -6.07 -12.22 -0.21
N HIS A 68 -7.05 -11.35 -0.44
CA HIS A 68 -7.77 -10.73 0.66
C HIS A 68 -8.45 -11.79 1.56
N PRO A 69 -8.26 -11.73 2.89
CA PRO A 69 -8.71 -12.77 3.82
C PRO A 69 -10.21 -12.99 3.92
N LEU A 70 -10.99 -11.96 3.59
CA LEU A 70 -12.44 -11.93 3.77
C LEU A 70 -13.21 -11.99 2.45
N LEU A 71 -12.52 -12.22 1.33
CA LEU A 71 -13.12 -12.44 0.03
C LEU A 71 -13.03 -13.92 -0.34
N GLU A 72 -14.16 -14.51 -0.72
CA GLU A 72 -14.21 -15.92 -1.17
C GLU A 72 -13.74 -16.09 -2.63
N ALA A 73 -13.65 -14.99 -3.38
CA ALA A 73 -13.11 -14.94 -4.74
C ALA A 73 -12.26 -13.68 -4.95
N PRO A 74 -11.27 -13.69 -5.87
CA PRO A 74 -10.42 -12.54 -6.11
C PRO A 74 -11.21 -11.27 -6.47
N ASP A 75 -10.73 -10.13 -5.97
CA ASP A 75 -11.19 -8.81 -6.36
C ASP A 75 -9.99 -7.90 -6.58
N PRO A 76 -9.66 -7.57 -7.84
CA PRO A 76 -8.47 -6.78 -8.15
C PRO A 76 -8.59 -5.31 -7.70
N MET A 77 -9.75 -4.88 -7.18
CA MET A 77 -9.97 -3.51 -6.71
C MET A 77 -9.80 -3.35 -5.20
N VAL A 78 -9.94 -4.42 -4.41
CA VAL A 78 -9.90 -4.36 -2.94
C VAL A 78 -8.49 -4.20 -2.39
N ASN A 79 -7.51 -4.88 -3.00
CA ASN A 79 -6.11 -4.80 -2.63
C ASN A 79 -5.21 -4.66 -3.87
N MET A 80 -5.55 -3.66 -4.69
CA MET A 80 -5.06 -3.46 -6.05
C MET A 80 -3.53 -3.31 -6.16
N HIS A 81 -2.93 -2.58 -5.21
CA HIS A 81 -1.48 -2.34 -5.14
C HIS A 81 -0.95 -2.54 -3.73
N LEU A 82 0.37 -2.64 -3.59
CA LEU A 82 1.05 -2.68 -2.30
C LEU A 82 0.68 -1.49 -1.37
N ASP A 83 0.62 -0.28 -1.92
CA ASP A 83 0.29 0.95 -1.17
C ASP A 83 -1.16 0.99 -0.61
N THR A 84 -2.03 0.09 -1.06
CA THR A 84 -3.42 -0.03 -0.60
C THR A 84 -3.58 -0.85 0.68
N TYR A 85 -2.50 -1.47 1.17
CA TYR A 85 -2.49 -2.20 2.44
C TYR A 85 -1.20 -2.08 3.26
N LEU A 86 -0.17 -1.39 2.74
CA LEU A 86 1.06 -1.05 3.44
C LEU A 86 1.56 0.33 3.00
N ASN A 87 1.99 1.17 3.93
CA ASN A 87 2.78 2.37 3.59
C ASN A 87 3.67 2.80 4.76
N PHE A 88 4.68 3.62 4.48
CA PHE A 88 5.66 4.09 5.46
C PHE A 88 5.36 5.51 5.91
N ALA A 89 5.02 5.68 7.18
CA ALA A 89 4.71 6.99 7.77
C ALA A 89 5.96 7.74 8.26
N GLY A 90 7.10 7.04 8.41
CA GLY A 90 8.34 7.62 8.86
C GLY A 90 9.40 6.57 9.17
N ALA A 91 10.54 7.01 9.70
CA ALA A 91 11.61 6.15 10.15
C ALA A 91 11.11 5.17 11.23
N GLY A 92 11.26 3.88 10.94
CA GLY A 92 10.83 2.79 11.82
C GLY A 92 9.31 2.70 12.03
N LEU A 93 8.48 3.38 11.24
CA LEU A 93 7.02 3.36 11.39
C LEU A 93 6.32 3.04 10.08
N MET A 94 5.66 1.88 10.03
CA MET A 94 4.77 1.50 8.94
C MET A 94 3.32 1.50 9.40
N VAL A 95 2.41 1.79 8.47
CA VAL A 95 0.97 1.70 8.67
C VAL A 95 0.45 0.65 7.69
N GLY A 96 -0.34 -0.29 8.16
CA GLY A 96 -0.83 -1.33 7.26
C GLY A 96 -1.90 -2.23 7.85
N TYR A 97 -2.49 -3.03 6.97
CA TYR A 97 -3.55 -3.97 7.33
C TYR A 97 -2.96 -5.33 7.75
N PRO A 98 -2.97 -5.69 9.05
CA PRO A 98 -2.17 -6.80 9.56
C PRO A 98 -2.47 -8.15 8.91
N GLU A 99 -3.74 -8.45 8.60
CA GLU A 99 -4.11 -9.74 8.01
C GLU A 99 -3.48 -9.93 6.62
N MET A 100 -3.38 -8.86 5.82
CA MET A 100 -2.69 -8.88 4.52
C MET A 100 -1.18 -8.99 4.69
N LEU A 101 -0.58 -8.18 5.56
CA LEU A 101 0.87 -8.19 5.78
C LEU A 101 1.36 -9.57 6.24
N ASN A 102 0.64 -10.24 7.15
CA ASN A 102 1.01 -11.56 7.65
C ASN A 102 0.94 -12.66 6.58
N ARG A 103 0.08 -12.49 5.56
CA ARG A 103 -0.08 -13.46 4.47
C ARG A 103 0.93 -13.25 3.35
N ALA A 104 1.37 -12.01 3.12
CA ALA A 104 2.29 -11.66 2.05
C ALA A 104 3.63 -12.42 2.17
N ARG A 105 4.05 -13.02 1.05
CA ARG A 105 5.38 -13.62 0.91
C ARG A 105 6.31 -12.60 0.26
N VAL A 106 7.59 -12.66 0.62
CA VAL A 106 8.61 -11.76 0.10
C VAL A 106 9.80 -12.54 -0.43
N ASP A 107 10.22 -12.22 -1.64
CA ASP A 107 11.50 -12.62 -2.21
C ASP A 107 12.46 -11.43 -2.10
N VAL A 108 13.52 -11.56 -1.30
CA VAL A 108 14.48 -10.47 -1.05
C VAL A 108 15.68 -10.65 -1.96
N TYR A 109 16.02 -9.60 -2.69
CA TYR A 109 17.12 -9.56 -3.64
C TYR A 109 18.18 -8.55 -3.21
N ARG A 110 19.45 -8.93 -3.31
CA ARG A 110 20.56 -7.97 -3.16
C ARG A 110 21.17 -7.61 -4.50
N ARG A 111 21.59 -6.36 -4.63
CA ARG A 111 22.34 -5.87 -5.77
C ARG A 111 23.77 -6.42 -5.73
N SER A 112 24.22 -7.04 -6.82
CA SER A 112 25.62 -7.44 -6.99
C SER A 112 26.46 -6.27 -7.50
N GLU A 113 27.80 -6.44 -7.49
CA GLU A 113 28.74 -5.44 -8.03
C GLU A 113 28.45 -5.09 -9.50
N SER A 114 28.02 -6.07 -10.30
CA SER A 114 27.58 -5.87 -11.69
C SER A 114 26.23 -5.15 -11.84
N GLY A 115 25.63 -4.68 -10.74
CA GLY A 115 24.36 -3.95 -10.71
C GLY A 115 23.09 -4.79 -10.83
N ARG A 116 23.22 -6.11 -11.04
CA ARG A 116 22.10 -7.05 -11.15
C ARG A 116 21.60 -7.49 -9.78
N TYR A 117 20.31 -7.74 -9.65
CA TYR A 117 19.74 -8.29 -8.42
C TYR A 117 19.81 -9.82 -8.40
N ARG A 118 20.21 -10.37 -7.25
CA ARG A 118 20.26 -11.82 -6.99
C ARG A 118 19.39 -12.14 -5.77
N LEU A 119 18.58 -13.19 -5.90
CA LEU A 119 17.74 -13.66 -4.80
C LEU A 119 18.63 -14.08 -3.63
N ARG A 120 18.40 -13.49 -2.46
CA ARG A 120 19.10 -13.77 -1.21
C ARG A 120 18.29 -14.69 -0.31
N GLN A 121 17.01 -14.39 -0.13
CA GLN A 121 16.15 -15.11 0.81
C GLN A 121 14.67 -15.02 0.43
N ARG A 122 13.88 -15.94 0.98
CA ARG A 122 12.41 -15.91 0.94
C ARG A 122 11.87 -15.88 2.36
N THR A 123 10.93 -14.98 2.63
CA THR A 123 10.41 -14.74 3.99
C THR A 123 8.96 -14.25 3.96
N ARG A 124 8.44 -13.82 5.10
CA ARG A 124 7.14 -13.15 5.26
C ARG A 124 7.34 -11.64 5.38
N LEU A 125 6.39 -10.86 4.85
CA LEU A 125 6.50 -9.40 4.85
C LEU A 125 6.60 -8.80 6.25
N THR A 126 5.78 -9.28 7.19
CA THR A 126 5.85 -8.79 8.58
C THR A 126 7.16 -9.12 9.26
N ARG A 127 7.70 -10.32 9.04
CA ARG A 127 9.02 -10.70 9.54
C ARG A 127 10.10 -9.78 8.99
N TYR A 128 10.13 -9.63 7.66
CA TYR A 128 11.10 -8.79 6.97
C TYR A 128 11.09 -7.35 7.49
N LEU A 129 9.92 -6.71 7.55
CA LEU A 129 9.84 -5.32 7.96
C LEU A 129 10.07 -5.12 9.46
N LYS A 130 9.52 -5.99 10.32
CA LYS A 130 9.62 -5.82 11.78
C LYS A 130 10.95 -6.29 12.35
N GLU A 131 11.35 -7.52 12.01
CA GLU A 131 12.51 -8.17 12.64
C GLU A 131 13.83 -7.77 11.95
N GLU A 132 13.83 -7.64 10.61
CA GLU A 132 15.07 -7.38 9.87
C GLU A 132 15.30 -5.88 9.64
N HIS A 133 14.23 -5.09 9.51
CA HIS A 133 14.28 -3.65 9.23
C HIS A 133 13.77 -2.74 10.36
N GLY A 134 13.33 -3.32 11.48
CA GLY A 134 12.99 -2.57 12.69
C GLY A 134 11.78 -1.64 12.57
N PHE A 135 10.82 -1.94 11.69
CA PHE A 135 9.58 -1.16 11.60
C PHE A 135 8.54 -1.61 12.63
N ASP A 136 8.02 -0.64 13.38
CA ASP A 136 6.81 -0.80 14.16
C ASP A 136 5.57 -0.68 13.27
N LEU A 137 4.59 -1.53 13.53
CA LEU A 137 3.31 -1.52 12.82
C LEU A 137 2.28 -0.70 13.59
N LEU A 138 1.77 0.35 12.96
CA LEU A 138 0.49 0.95 13.29
C LEU A 138 -0.60 0.16 12.53
N PRO A 139 -1.37 -0.69 13.22
CA PRO A 139 -2.33 -1.56 12.55
C PRO A 139 -3.59 -0.79 12.15
N LEU A 140 -4.12 -1.09 10.97
CA LEU A 140 -5.43 -0.65 10.53
C LEU A 140 -6.45 -1.78 10.59
N THR A 141 -7.73 -1.41 10.72
CA THR A 141 -8.84 -2.35 10.58
C THR A 141 -9.13 -2.67 9.10
N THR A 142 -10.01 -3.65 8.84
CA THR A 142 -10.48 -3.95 7.47
C THR A 142 -11.16 -2.72 6.85
N LEU A 143 -12.06 -2.07 7.57
CA LEU A 143 -12.80 -0.91 7.08
C LEU A 143 -11.86 0.27 6.75
N GLU A 144 -10.88 0.55 7.61
CA GLU A 144 -9.92 1.63 7.36
C GLU A 144 -9.09 1.36 6.10
N GLN A 145 -8.68 0.10 5.88
CA GLN A 145 -8.03 -0.32 4.63
C GLN A 145 -8.92 -0.05 3.41
N LEU A 146 -10.20 -0.45 3.46
CA LEU A 146 -11.17 -0.19 2.38
C LEU A 146 -11.42 1.30 2.14
N CYS A 147 -11.15 2.15 3.13
CA CYS A 147 -11.25 3.60 3.04
C CYS A 147 -9.98 4.28 2.53
N TYR A 148 -8.99 3.50 2.07
CA TYR A 148 -7.67 3.97 1.61
C TYR A 148 -6.83 4.66 2.69
N ALA A 149 -6.99 4.24 3.95
CA ALA A 149 -6.24 4.82 5.06
C ALA A 149 -4.73 4.60 4.94
N THR A 150 -4.23 3.54 4.28
CA THR A 150 -2.79 3.35 4.01
C THR A 150 -2.28 4.21 2.86
N ASN A 151 -3.16 4.65 1.97
CA ASN A 151 -2.79 5.41 0.78
C ASN A 151 -2.60 6.90 1.10
N PHE A 152 -1.88 7.19 2.18
CA PHE A 152 -1.48 8.54 2.58
C PHE A 152 -0.16 8.94 1.92
N LEU A 153 0.05 10.25 1.78
CA LEU A 153 1.33 10.81 1.40
C LEU A 153 2.12 11.19 2.65
N THR A 154 3.33 10.66 2.82
CA THR A 154 4.25 11.10 3.87
C THR A 154 5.06 12.30 3.40
N VAL A 155 4.76 13.48 3.94
CA VAL A 155 5.42 14.74 3.54
C VAL A 155 6.67 15.05 4.37
N ARG A 156 6.76 14.49 5.57
CA ARG A 156 7.93 14.53 6.46
C ARG A 156 7.85 13.34 7.42
N ASP A 157 8.94 12.99 8.07
CA ASP A 157 8.94 11.96 9.12
C ASP A 157 7.76 12.13 10.08
N ARG A 158 6.91 11.10 10.14
CA ARG A 158 5.68 11.02 10.95
C ARG A 158 4.69 12.17 10.71
N ARG A 159 4.70 12.76 9.50
CA ARG A 159 3.73 13.76 9.04
C ARG A 159 3.13 13.31 7.72
N ILE A 160 1.82 13.04 7.74
CA ILE A 160 1.10 12.47 6.60
C ILE A 160 -0.06 13.36 6.14
N VAL A 161 -0.41 13.25 4.86
CA VAL A 161 -1.66 13.73 4.27
C VAL A 161 -2.49 12.51 3.91
N VAL A 162 -3.66 12.36 4.52
CA VAL A 162 -4.48 11.15 4.45
C VAL A 162 -5.91 11.50 4.02
N PRO A 163 -6.61 10.64 3.27
CA PRO A 163 -8.04 10.81 3.06
C PRO A 163 -8.81 10.91 4.37
N ASP A 164 -9.95 11.62 4.35
CA ASP A 164 -10.92 11.59 5.45
C ASP A 164 -11.57 10.20 5.56
N VAL A 165 -10.94 9.33 6.36
CA VAL A 165 -11.30 7.92 6.54
C VAL A 165 -12.72 7.78 7.10
N ALA A 166 -13.06 8.58 8.11
CA ALA A 166 -14.37 8.54 8.75
C ALA A 166 -15.48 8.88 7.76
N ARG A 167 -15.28 9.93 6.94
CA ARG A 167 -16.24 10.32 5.90
C ARG A 167 -16.35 9.29 4.77
N ASN A 168 -15.25 8.62 4.43
CA ASN A 168 -15.26 7.58 3.40
C ASN A 168 -15.98 6.31 3.86
N ALA A 169 -15.90 5.97 5.15
CA ALA A 169 -16.44 4.74 5.71
C ALA A 169 -17.92 4.52 5.41
N GLU A 170 -18.76 5.56 5.54
CA GLU A 170 -20.19 5.46 5.25
C GLU A 170 -20.45 5.08 3.78
N LYS A 171 -19.75 5.74 2.85
CA LYS A 171 -19.86 5.45 1.41
C LYS A 171 -19.36 4.05 1.07
N VAL A 172 -18.24 3.64 1.67
CA VAL A 172 -17.65 2.31 1.51
C VAL A 172 -18.63 1.23 1.94
N LEU A 173 -19.26 1.38 3.11
CA LEU A 173 -20.25 0.42 3.61
C LEU A 173 -21.47 0.32 2.70
N VAL A 174 -22.01 1.44 2.22
CA VAL A 174 -23.14 1.43 1.28
C VAL A 174 -22.79 0.70 -0.02
N ASN A 175 -21.60 0.95 -0.57
CA ASN A 175 -21.15 0.28 -1.78
C ASN A 175 -20.90 -1.21 -1.56
N LEU A 176 -20.31 -1.58 -0.42
CA LEU A 176 -20.05 -2.95 -0.05
C LEU A 176 -21.35 -3.73 0.22
N GLN A 177 -22.36 -3.09 0.82
CA GLN A 177 -23.71 -3.63 0.98
C GLN A 177 -24.32 -3.97 -0.38
N ARG A 178 -24.30 -3.03 -1.33
CA ARG A 178 -24.78 -3.26 -2.70
C ARG A 178 -24.01 -4.36 -3.43
N ALA A 179 -22.69 -4.44 -3.22
CA ALA A 179 -21.86 -5.50 -3.80
C ALA A 179 -22.23 -6.88 -3.21
N ALA A 180 -22.46 -6.95 -1.90
CA ALA A 180 -22.89 -8.16 -1.21
C ALA A 180 -24.31 -8.58 -1.59
N GLU A 181 -25.23 -7.66 -1.87
CA GLU A 181 -26.56 -7.99 -2.39
C GLU A 181 -26.48 -8.65 -3.77
N ARG A 182 -25.56 -8.19 -4.63
CA ARG A 182 -25.34 -8.76 -5.97
C ARG A 182 -24.58 -10.08 -5.94
N ASN A 183 -23.62 -10.22 -5.03
CA ASN A 183 -22.82 -11.42 -4.89
C ASN A 183 -22.49 -11.70 -3.41
N PRO A 184 -23.45 -12.27 -2.66
CA PRO A 184 -23.29 -12.54 -1.23
C PRO A 184 -22.12 -13.49 -0.96
N GLY A 185 -21.97 -14.52 -1.81
CA GLY A 185 -20.90 -15.50 -1.69
C GLY A 185 -19.51 -14.88 -1.72
N LYS A 186 -19.32 -13.76 -2.43
CA LYS A 186 -18.03 -13.07 -2.49
C LYS A 186 -17.79 -12.09 -1.35
N TYR A 187 -18.79 -11.26 -1.01
CA TYR A 187 -18.58 -10.07 -0.17
C TYR A 187 -19.19 -10.14 1.24
N HIS A 188 -20.02 -11.14 1.56
CA HIS A 188 -20.76 -11.16 2.83
C HIS A 188 -19.85 -11.09 4.07
N ARG A 189 -18.75 -11.84 4.08
CA ARG A 189 -17.79 -11.82 5.20
C ARG A 189 -17.07 -10.47 5.33
N LEU A 190 -16.70 -9.87 4.20
CA LEU A 190 -16.09 -8.54 4.16
C LEU A 190 -17.05 -7.48 4.72
N LEU A 191 -18.31 -7.50 4.29
CA LEU A 191 -19.36 -6.61 4.77
C LEU A 191 -19.60 -6.75 6.27
N LEU A 192 -19.74 -7.99 6.76
CA LEU A 192 -19.94 -8.25 8.18
C LEU A 192 -18.81 -7.66 9.03
N ARG A 193 -17.54 -7.93 8.66
CA ARG A 193 -16.39 -7.39 9.40
C ARG A 193 -16.37 -5.87 9.37
N ALA A 194 -16.51 -5.27 8.19
CA ALA A 194 -16.48 -3.82 8.03
C ALA A 194 -17.61 -3.13 8.82
N SER A 195 -18.80 -3.73 8.88
CA SER A 195 -19.94 -3.16 9.61
C SER A 195 -19.74 -3.20 11.13
N VAL A 196 -19.16 -4.28 11.66
CA VAL A 196 -18.81 -4.38 13.09
C VAL A 196 -17.75 -3.34 13.45
N GLU A 197 -16.67 -3.27 12.67
CA GLU A 197 -15.58 -2.32 12.92
C GLU A 197 -16.05 -0.86 12.83
N PHE A 198 -17.02 -0.53 11.96
CA PHE A 198 -17.60 0.81 11.91
C PHE A 198 -18.24 1.22 13.26
N GLY A 199 -19.00 0.33 13.88
CA GLY A 199 -19.61 0.57 15.19
C GLY A 199 -18.56 0.72 16.30
N GLU A 200 -17.51 -0.11 16.26
CA GLU A 200 -16.39 -0.06 17.20
C GLU A 200 -15.59 1.24 17.06
N LEU A 201 -15.26 1.66 15.84
CA LEU A 201 -14.51 2.90 15.57
C LEU A 201 -15.30 4.16 15.95
N ARG A 202 -16.62 4.15 15.73
CA ARG A 202 -17.52 5.23 16.16
C ARG A 202 -17.63 5.34 17.68
N SER A 203 -17.57 4.23 18.41
CA SER A 203 -17.71 4.20 19.88
C SER A 203 -16.38 4.39 20.63
N SER A 204 -15.25 3.94 20.07
CA SER A 204 -13.93 3.95 20.72
C SER A 204 -13.12 5.24 20.55
N GLY A 205 -13.66 6.24 19.85
CA GLY A 205 -13.03 7.57 19.74
C GLY A 205 -12.16 7.78 18.50
N GLY A 206 -12.35 6.98 17.44
CA GLY A 206 -12.14 7.48 16.08
C GLY A 206 -11.37 6.58 15.14
N PHE A 207 -11.65 6.81 13.86
CA PHE A 207 -10.94 6.28 12.70
C PHE A 207 -9.50 6.81 12.66
N PHE A 208 -8.61 6.05 12.02
CA PHE A 208 -7.29 6.53 11.61
C PHE A 208 -7.42 7.91 10.93
N PRO A 209 -6.57 8.89 11.28
CA PRO A 209 -5.39 8.82 12.16
C PRO A 209 -5.67 9.23 13.61
N HIS A 210 -6.93 9.34 14.05
CA HIS A 210 -7.30 9.91 15.34
C HIS A 210 -7.29 8.90 16.51
N GLY A 211 -6.86 7.66 16.27
CA GLY A 211 -6.74 6.64 17.31
C GLY A 211 -5.58 6.89 18.28
N ARG A 212 -5.64 6.25 19.46
CA ARG A 212 -4.55 6.30 20.47
C ARG A 212 -3.22 5.81 19.89
N ALA A 213 -3.22 4.71 19.15
CA ALA A 213 -1.99 4.14 18.57
C ALA A 213 -1.24 5.13 17.66
N ALA A 214 -1.96 5.92 16.86
CA ALA A 214 -1.36 6.95 16.01
C ALA A 214 -0.74 8.09 16.84
N ARG A 215 -1.42 8.54 17.90
CA ARG A 215 -0.89 9.55 18.82
C ARG A 215 0.34 9.06 19.57
N ASP A 216 0.30 7.84 20.10
CA ASP A 216 1.41 7.24 20.85
C ASP A 216 2.62 7.02 19.93
N ALA A 217 2.39 6.76 18.64
CA ALA A 217 3.42 6.73 17.60
C ALA A 217 3.89 8.12 17.14
N GLY A 218 3.39 9.22 17.71
CA GLY A 218 3.78 10.58 17.34
C GLY A 218 3.36 11.01 15.93
N LEU A 219 2.38 10.31 15.32
CA LEU A 219 1.92 10.58 13.97
C LEU A 219 1.11 11.87 13.92
N GLY A 220 1.57 12.85 13.14
CA GLY A 220 0.78 14.01 12.75
C GLY A 220 0.13 13.77 11.40
N ALA A 221 -1.15 14.11 11.26
CA ALA A 221 -1.87 13.88 10.04
C ALA A 221 -2.74 15.08 9.66
N THR A 222 -2.71 15.42 8.38
CA THR A 222 -3.64 16.36 7.76
C THR A 222 -4.66 15.55 6.96
N GLN A 223 -5.92 15.59 7.39
CA GLN A 223 -7.00 14.93 6.64
C GLN A 223 -7.47 15.82 5.50
N VAL A 224 -7.66 15.21 4.32
CA VAL A 224 -8.16 15.89 3.13
C VAL A 224 -9.43 15.21 2.60
N PRO A 225 -10.47 15.98 2.22
CA PRO A 225 -11.75 15.44 1.79
C PRO A 225 -11.68 14.96 0.33
N LEU A 226 -10.97 13.85 0.08
CA LEU A 226 -10.78 13.27 -1.25
C LEU A 226 -11.94 12.36 -1.71
N SER A 227 -13.13 12.47 -1.09
CA SER A 227 -14.19 11.46 -1.23
C SER A 227 -14.75 11.25 -2.65
N ASN A 228 -14.53 12.19 -3.58
CA ASN A 228 -14.88 12.02 -5.00
C ASN A 228 -13.74 11.36 -5.79
N LEU A 229 -12.49 11.54 -5.35
CA LEU A 229 -11.29 10.96 -5.96
C LEU A 229 -11.04 9.54 -5.44
N THR A 230 -11.33 9.26 -4.16
CA THR A 230 -11.28 7.90 -3.59
C THR A 230 -12.35 6.98 -4.17
N GLY A 231 -13.42 7.53 -4.73
CA GLY A 231 -14.39 6.78 -5.54
C GLY A 231 -13.80 6.20 -6.83
N ALA A 232 -12.63 6.68 -7.27
CA ALA A 232 -11.82 6.11 -8.34
C ALA A 232 -10.70 5.18 -7.83
N PHE A 233 -10.80 4.71 -6.59
CA PHE A 233 -9.96 3.68 -5.98
C PHE A 233 -8.51 4.11 -5.64
N GLY A 234 -8.32 5.31 -5.07
CA GLY A 234 -7.00 5.79 -4.62
C GLY A 234 -7.08 6.92 -3.58
N GLY A 235 -6.05 7.05 -2.76
CA GLY A 235 -5.91 8.10 -1.74
C GLY A 235 -4.92 9.19 -2.14
N ALA A 236 -4.31 9.85 -1.15
CA ALA A 236 -3.36 10.94 -1.39
C ALA A 236 -2.09 10.45 -2.10
N HIS A 237 -1.59 9.26 -1.78
CA HIS A 237 -0.37 8.71 -2.40
C HIS A 237 -0.55 8.50 -3.91
N CYS A 238 -1.66 7.87 -4.33
CA CYS A 238 -1.95 7.62 -5.74
C CYS A 238 -2.10 8.89 -6.60
N LEU A 239 -2.36 10.05 -5.97
CA LEU A 239 -2.49 11.34 -6.65
C LEU A 239 -1.15 12.07 -6.78
N THR A 240 -0.06 11.48 -6.28
CA THR A 240 1.25 12.11 -6.24
C THR A 240 2.32 11.24 -6.87
N CYS A 241 3.34 11.89 -7.41
CA CYS A 241 4.60 11.25 -7.78
C CYS A 241 5.73 12.12 -7.26
N ALA A 242 6.49 11.62 -6.28
CA ALA A 242 7.59 12.36 -5.70
C ALA A 242 8.80 12.34 -6.65
N LEU A 243 9.26 13.52 -7.06
CA LEU A 243 10.48 13.68 -7.85
C LEU A 243 11.71 13.84 -6.93
N GLU A 244 11.55 14.66 -5.89
CA GLU A 244 12.60 14.94 -4.92
C GLU A 244 12.06 14.77 -3.49
N ARG A 245 12.86 14.12 -2.64
CA ARG A 245 12.57 13.94 -1.23
C ARG A 245 13.89 13.98 -0.45
N ALA A 246 13.98 14.89 0.51
CA ALA A 246 15.15 15.06 1.39
C ALA A 246 15.14 14.10 2.59
#